data_AF-A0A523H6U3-F1
#
_entry.id   AF-A0A523H6U3-F1
#
_cell.length_a   1.000
_cell.length_b   1.000
_cell.length_c   1.000
_cell.angle_alpha   90.00
_cell.angle_beta   90.00
_cell.angle_gamma   90.00
#
_symmetry.space_group_name_H-M   'P 1'
#
loop_
_entity.id
_entity.type
_entity.pdbx_description
1 polymer ?
#
loop_
_entity_poly.entity_id
_entity_poly.type
_entity_poly.pdbx_seq_one_letter_code
_entity_poly.pdbx_strand_id
1 'polypeptide(L)'
;MVLPTSGGEQLLIKWFGMRPALVLSKFYVWQLFTYIFLHGDPWHLIINMFFLWMFGCEVERTLGTREFLKYYFICGVGAGIFHLVINFNSPTVVVGA
;
A
#
# COMPACT_ATOMS: atom_id res chain seq x y z
N MET A 1 16.41 -2.28 8.16
CA MET A 1 16.81 -1.44 9.30
C MET A 1 15.53 -0.99 9.98
N VAL A 2 15.19 -1.55 11.14
CA VAL A 2 13.95 -1.18 11.87
C VAL A 2 14.28 0.06 12.69
N LEU A 3 13.82 1.23 12.25
CA LEU A 3 13.89 2.44 13.05
C LEU A 3 12.99 2.28 14.30
N PRO A 4 13.33 2.89 15.44
CA PRO A 4 12.49 2.85 16.62
C PRO A 4 11.26 3.73 16.37
N THR A 5 10.25 3.16 15.74
CA THR A 5 8.99 3.85 15.47
C THR A 5 8.28 4.12 16.79
N SER A 6 7.84 5.36 17.00
CA SER A 6 7.09 5.76 18.19
C SER A 6 5.88 4.82 18.41
N GLY A 7 5.41 4.65 19.65
CA GLY A 7 4.27 3.75 19.94
C GLY A 7 3.04 4.05 19.08
N GLY A 8 2.85 5.31 18.65
CA GLY A 8 1.81 5.74 17.72
C GLY A 8 2.01 5.25 16.28
N GLU A 9 3.23 5.31 15.75
CA GLU A 9 3.56 4.80 14.41
C GLU A 9 3.34 3.28 14.32
N GLN A 10 3.67 2.54 15.39
CA GLN A 10 3.40 1.10 15.46
C GLN A 10 1.91 0.78 15.43
N LEU A 11 1.08 1.63 16.06
CA LEU A 11 -0.37 1.50 16.01
C LEU A 11 -0.91 1.77 14.59
N LEU A 12 -0.45 2.83 13.93
CA LEU A 12 -0.86 3.13 12.55
C LEU A 12 -0.53 1.98 11.60
N ILE A 13 0.70 1.46 11.65
CA ILE A 13 1.13 0.34 10.81
C ILE A 13 0.36 -0.94 11.15
N LYS A 14 0.02 -1.16 12.43
CA LYS A 14 -0.77 -2.33 12.86
C LYS A 14 -2.20 -2.30 12.31
N TRP A 15 -2.85 -1.14 12.33
CA TRP A 15 -4.25 -1.01 11.94
C TRP A 15 -4.44 -0.83 10.43
N PHE A 16 -3.54 -0.10 9.77
CA PHE A 16 -3.69 0.31 8.38
C PHE A 16 -2.70 -0.34 7.41
N GLY A 17 -1.57 -0.89 7.91
CA GLY A 17 -0.62 -1.64 7.09
C GLY A 17 -1.14 -3.04 6.78
N MET A 18 -0.89 -3.53 5.56
CA MET A 18 -1.43 -4.82 5.13
C MET A 18 -0.72 -5.96 5.84
N ARG A 19 -1.48 -6.75 6.60
CA ARG A 19 -1.00 -8.01 7.20
C ARG A 19 -1.88 -9.16 6.71
N PRO A 20 -1.36 -10.05 5.84
CA PRO A 20 -2.12 -11.17 5.29
C PRO A 20 -2.87 -11.99 6.35
N ALA A 21 -2.20 -12.29 7.46
CA ALA A 21 -2.79 -13.03 8.58
C ALA A 21 -4.00 -12.30 9.21
N LEU A 22 -3.97 -10.97 9.35
CA LEU A 22 -5.09 -10.21 9.94
C LEU A 22 -6.25 -10.03 8.97
N VAL A 23 -5.95 -9.84 7.69
CA VAL A 23 -6.97 -9.76 6.64
C VAL A 23 -7.79 -11.05 6.61
N LEU A 24 -7.13 -12.22 6.68
CA LEU A 24 -7.81 -13.52 6.63
C LEU A 24 -8.46 -13.92 7.97
N SER A 25 -7.79 -13.71 9.11
CA SER A 25 -8.29 -14.19 10.40
C SER A 25 -9.23 -13.24 11.14
N LYS A 26 -9.10 -11.93 10.90
CA LYS A 26 -9.86 -10.86 11.58
C LYS A 26 -10.72 -10.03 10.64
N PHE A 27 -10.75 -10.36 9.35
CA PHE A 27 -11.53 -9.66 8.32
C PHE A 27 -11.19 -8.16 8.22
N TYR A 28 -9.92 -7.80 8.39
CA TYR A 28 -9.44 -6.42 8.25
C TYR A 28 -9.30 -6.01 6.79
N VAL A 29 -10.40 -6.09 6.03
CA VAL A 29 -10.44 -5.91 4.56
C VAL A 29 -10.03 -4.51 4.11
N TRP A 30 -10.20 -3.49 4.97
CA TRP A 30 -9.74 -2.13 4.69
C TRP A 30 -8.23 -2.04 4.50
N GLN A 31 -7.46 -2.99 5.06
CA GLN A 31 -6.01 -3.04 4.90
C GLN A 31 -5.59 -3.29 3.45
N LEU A 32 -6.46 -3.84 2.59
CA LEU A 32 -6.20 -3.99 1.16
C LEU A 32 -6.23 -2.65 0.41
N PHE A 33 -6.74 -1.59 1.03
CA PHE A 33 -6.82 -0.25 0.46
C PHE A 33 -5.91 0.73 1.18
N THR A 34 -5.89 0.70 2.51
CA THR A 34 -5.17 1.70 3.31
C THR A 34 -3.66 1.58 3.21
N TYR A 35 -3.15 0.38 2.90
CA TYR A 35 -1.71 0.14 2.82
C TYR A 35 -1.04 0.88 1.64
N ILE A 36 -1.80 1.18 0.58
CA ILE A 36 -1.34 1.88 -0.63
C ILE A 36 -0.76 3.27 -0.26
N PHE A 37 -1.31 3.88 0.80
CA PHE A 37 -0.92 5.22 1.25
C PHE A 37 0.16 5.21 2.33
N LEU A 38 0.39 4.07 2.98
CA LEU A 38 1.36 3.95 4.06
C LEU A 38 2.75 3.70 3.51
N HIS A 39 3.73 4.44 4.04
CA HIS A 39 5.13 4.32 3.66
C HIS A 39 5.95 4.07 4.92
N GLY A 40 6.88 3.11 4.84
CA GLY A 40 7.73 2.71 5.97
C GLY A 40 8.82 3.72 6.32
N ASP A 41 9.22 4.55 5.36
CA ASP A 41 10.26 5.55 5.51
C ASP A 41 10.08 6.72 4.53
N PRO A 42 10.64 7.92 4.84
CA PRO A 42 10.51 9.09 3.98
C PRO A 42 11.14 8.91 2.59
N TRP A 43 12.19 8.11 2.48
CA TRP A 43 12.88 7.90 1.20
C TRP A 43 12.02 7.10 0.23
N HIS A 44 11.36 6.04 0.73
CA HIS A 44 10.38 5.27 -0.02
C HIS A 44 9.21 6.14 -0.49
N LEU A 45 8.71 7.04 0.36
CA LEU A 45 7.68 8.01 -0.04
C LEU A 45 8.15 8.91 -1.19
N ILE A 46 9.34 9.50 -1.07
CA ILE A 46 9.88 10.41 -2.09
C ILE A 46 10.00 9.69 -3.43
N ILE A 47 10.55 8.47 -3.43
CA ILE A 47 10.71 7.68 -4.65
C ILE A 47 9.35 7.35 -5.26
N ASN A 48 8.37 6.87 -4.48
CA ASN A 48 7.05 6.54 -5.01
C ASN A 48 6.35 7.75 -5.60
N MET A 49 6.44 8.91 -4.95
CA MET A 49 5.86 10.14 -5.48
C MET A 49 6.61 10.61 -6.74
N PHE A 50 7.92 10.42 -6.81
CA PHE A 50 8.70 10.72 -8.01
C PHE A 50 8.28 9.83 -9.19
N PHE A 51 8.12 8.52 -8.99
CA PHE A 51 7.60 7.59 -10.02
C PHE A 51 6.16 7.94 -10.41
N LEU A 52 5.29 8.21 -9.44
CA LEU A 52 3.89 8.59 -9.69
C LEU A 52 3.80 9.90 -10.47
N TRP A 53 4.66 10.88 -10.19
CA TRP A 53 4.71 12.11 -10.96
C TRP A 53 5.27 11.88 -12.37
N MET A 54 6.40 11.18 -12.50
CA MET A 54 7.06 10.99 -13.78
C MET A 54 6.21 10.15 -14.76
N PHE A 55 5.64 9.05 -14.30
CA PHE A 55 4.86 8.13 -15.15
C PHE A 55 3.37 8.37 -15.04
N GLY A 56 2.86 8.64 -13.82
CA GLY A 56 1.44 8.82 -13.59
C GLY A 56 0.89 10.07 -14.29
N CYS A 57 1.64 11.17 -14.40
CA CYS A 57 1.18 12.34 -15.15
C CYS A 57 1.00 12.04 -16.64
N GLU A 58 1.88 11.24 -17.26
CA GLU A 58 1.74 10.89 -18.68
C GLU A 58 0.59 9.91 -18.90
N VAL A 59 0.43 8.93 -18.01
CA VAL A 59 -0.70 7.99 -18.03
C VAL A 59 -2.02 8.73 -17.81
N GLU A 60 -2.07 9.69 -16.87
CA GLU A 60 -3.24 10.51 -16.62
C GLU A 60 -3.61 11.37 -17.83
N ARG A 61 -2.62 12.00 -18.49
CA ARG A 61 -2.86 12.77 -19.72
C ARG A 61 -3.42 11.90 -20.85
N THR A 62 -3.04 10.64 -20.90
CA THR A 62 -3.47 9.69 -21.94
C THR A 62 -4.86 9.10 -21.66
N LEU A 63 -5.14 8.73 -20.40
CA LEU A 63 -6.38 8.05 -20.00
C LEU A 63 -7.48 9.00 -19.50
N GLY A 64 -7.10 10.20 -19.04
CA GLY A 64 -7.95 11.11 -18.28
C GLY A 64 -7.99 10.77 -16.78
N THR A 65 -8.17 11.79 -15.94
CA THR A 65 -8.13 11.70 -14.47
C THR A 65 -9.02 10.61 -13.88
N ARG A 66 -10.24 10.44 -14.39
CA ARG A 66 -11.19 9.44 -13.85
C ARG A 66 -10.72 8.01 -14.07
N GLU A 67 -10.22 7.70 -15.27
CA GLU A 67 -9.75 6.35 -15.59
C GLU A 67 -8.39 6.08 -14.94
N PHE A 68 -7.52 7.10 -14.83
CA PHE A 68 -6.29 7.02 -14.05
C PHE A 68 -6.55 6.64 -12.58
N LEU A 69 -7.52 7.29 -11.91
CA LEU A 69 -7.85 6.96 -10.53
C LEU A 69 -8.35 5.52 -10.38
N LYS A 70 -9.22 5.05 -11.29
CA LYS A 70 -9.66 3.65 -11.28
C LYS A 70 -8.47 2.71 -11.46
N TYR A 71 -7.61 2.98 -12.44
CA TYR A 71 -6.42 2.18 -12.71
C TYR A 71 -5.51 2.11 -11.47
N TYR A 72 -5.23 3.26 -10.87
CA TYR A 72 -4.43 3.37 -9.64
C TYR A 72 -4.98 2.48 -8.52
N PHE A 73 -6.28 2.57 -8.22
CA PHE A 73 -6.89 1.78 -7.16
C PHE A 73 -7.03 0.30 -7.48
N ILE A 74 -7.37 -0.06 -8.72
CA ILE A 74 -7.49 -1.46 -9.14
C ILE A 74 -6.12 -2.15 -9.07
N CYS A 75 -5.06 -1.49 -9.56
CA CYS A 75 -3.71 -2.03 -9.49
C CYS A 75 -3.22 -2.13 -8.05
N GLY A 76 -3.44 -1.10 -7.22
CA GLY A 76 -3.08 -1.12 -5.81
C GLY A 76 -3.78 -2.25 -5.05
N VAL A 77 -5.12 -2.30 -5.09
CA VAL A 77 -5.87 -3.38 -4.41
C VAL A 77 -5.53 -4.75 -5.00
N GLY A 78 -5.33 -4.84 -6.32
CA GLY A 78 -4.93 -6.07 -7.01
C GLY A 78 -3.57 -6.60 -6.54
N ALA A 79 -2.58 -5.72 -6.38
CA ALA A 79 -1.28 -6.07 -5.81
C ALA A 79 -1.41 -6.58 -4.37
N GLY A 80 -2.25 -5.94 -3.55
CA GLY A 80 -2.56 -6.39 -2.19
C GLY A 80 -3.20 -7.79 -2.17
N ILE A 81 -4.18 -8.05 -3.04
CA ILE A 81 -4.80 -9.37 -3.15
C ILE A 81 -3.79 -10.43 -3.62
N PHE A 82 -2.98 -10.11 -4.63
CA PHE A 82 -1.95 -11.04 -5.12
C PHE A 82 -0.94 -11.37 -4.02
N HIS A 83 -0.51 -10.37 -3.25
CA HIS A 83 0.36 -10.56 -2.11
C HIS A 83 -0.32 -11.40 -1.00
N LEU A 84 -1.61 -11.20 -0.75
CA LEU A 84 -2.40 -11.99 0.21
C LEU A 84 -2.39 -13.48 -0.15
N VAL A 85 -2.58 -13.80 -1.43
CA VAL A 85 -2.63 -15.18 -1.93
C VAL A 85 -1.26 -15.85 -1.83
N ILE A 86 -0.19 -15.15 -2.19
CA ILE A 86 1.17 -15.71 -2.17
C ILE A 86 1.71 -15.84 -0.75
N ASN A 87 1.45 -14.86 0.12
CA ASN A 87 2.03 -14.75 1.45
C ASN A 87 0.99 -14.95 2.56
N PHE A 88 0.04 -15.88 2.37
CA PHE A 88 -1.12 -16.06 3.25
C PHE A 88 -0.77 -16.34 4.72
N ASN A 89 0.38 -16.99 4.99
CA ASN A 89 0.82 -17.33 6.34
C ASN A 89 1.93 -16.40 6.88
N SER A 90 2.31 -15.34 6.16
CA SER A 90 3.38 -14.45 6.60
C SER A 90 2.87 -13.44 7.63
N PRO A 91 3.59 -13.25 8.76
CA PRO A 91 3.31 -12.20 9.73
C PRO A 91 3.89 -10.84 9.31
N THR A 92 4.61 -10.78 8.19
CA THR A 92 5.26 -9.55 7.71
C THR A 92 4.21 -8.52 7.31
N VAL A 93 4.45 -7.28 7.72
CA VAL A 93 3.61 -6.14 7.32
C VAL A 93 4.10 -5.62 5.99
N VAL A 94 3.19 -5.46 5.05
CA VAL A 94 3.46 -4.73 3.82
C VAL A 94 2.97 -3.31 3.99
N VAL A 95 3.90 -2.39 3.82
CA VAL A 95 3.68 -0.95 3.78
C VAL A 95 4.51 -0.42 2.62
N GLY A 96 3.84 0.26 1.70
CA GLY A 96 4.47 0.90 0.56
C GLY A 96 3.92 0.39 -0.76
N ALA A 97 3.16 1.30 -1.39
CA ALA A 97 2.70 1.36 -2.78
C ALA A 97 2.33 0.03 -3.44
#